data_AF-A0A2E3XSR4-F1
#
_entry.id   AF-A0A2E3XSR4-F1
#
_cell.length_a   1.000
_cell.length_b   1.000
_cell.length_c   1.000
_cell.angle_alpha   90.00
_cell.angle_beta   90.00
_cell.angle_gamma   90.00
#
_symmetry.space_group_name_H-M   'P 1'
#
loop_
_entity.id
_entity.type
_entity.pdbx_description
1 polymer ?
#
loop_
_entity_poly.entity_id
_entity_poly.type
_entity_poly.pdbx_seq_one_letter_code
_entity_poly.pdbx_strand_id
1 'polypeptide(L)'
;MMKSVKTVAQFFEKLDQKKVSNHTLQNEKGFSLIEILVALTLLGIAGTFVASKIFDQLEEGKKQAAEIQINSLKGSLKEFRRKCGFYPSTEDGLYALVEAPSSKECRNYPAEGFLEEGVIPLDPWDYDFQYNSDGKSFEIISGGPDNEIGTEDDISSKRKQREARGR
;
A
#
# COMPACT_ATOMS: atom_id res chain seq x y z
N MET A 1 11.82 -26.30 -24.86
CA MET A 1 11.99 -26.35 -23.39
C MET A 1 11.12 -27.40 -22.67
N MET A 2 9.90 -27.74 -23.12
CA MET A 2 9.02 -28.70 -22.42
C MET A 2 9.36 -30.22 -22.54
N LYS A 3 10.36 -30.62 -23.34
CA LYS A 3 10.71 -32.05 -23.49
C LYS A 3 11.55 -32.61 -22.33
N SER A 4 12.21 -31.77 -21.55
CA SER A 4 13.10 -32.20 -20.46
C SER A 4 12.32 -32.57 -19.18
N VAL A 5 11.19 -31.90 -18.92
CA VAL A 5 10.35 -32.11 -17.72
C VAL A 5 9.63 -33.47 -17.74
N LYS A 6 9.20 -33.95 -18.92
CA LYS A 6 8.54 -35.26 -19.04
C LYS A 6 9.50 -36.43 -18.81
N THR A 7 10.76 -36.31 -19.23
CA THR A 7 11.76 -37.36 -19.03
C THR A 7 12.09 -37.56 -17.56
N VAL A 8 12.14 -36.47 -16.79
CA VAL A 8 12.40 -36.53 -15.34
C VAL A 8 11.20 -37.10 -14.60
N ALA A 9 9.97 -36.74 -14.99
CA ALA A 9 8.76 -37.31 -14.41
C ALA A 9 8.64 -38.83 -14.67
N GLN A 10 8.94 -39.27 -15.89
CA GLN A 10 8.93 -40.70 -16.25
C GLN A 10 10.05 -41.50 -15.58
N PHE A 11 11.19 -40.86 -15.27
CA PHE A 11 12.25 -41.48 -14.49
C PHE A 11 11.83 -41.67 -13.03
N PHE A 12 11.12 -40.68 -12.46
CA PHE A 12 10.59 -40.74 -11.09
C PHE A 12 9.51 -41.81 -10.93
N GLU A 13 8.60 -41.94 -11.90
CA GLU A 13 7.54 -42.97 -11.89
C GLU A 13 8.13 -44.39 -11.93
N LYS A 14 9.29 -44.56 -12.58
CA LYS A 14 10.02 -45.84 -12.66
C LYS A 14 10.76 -46.21 -11.38
N LEU A 15 10.98 -45.26 -10.47
CA LEU A 15 11.67 -45.50 -9.20
C LEU A 15 10.73 -45.93 -8.06
N ASP A 16 9.42 -45.77 -8.23
CA ASP A 16 8.42 -46.06 -7.19
C ASP A 16 8.00 -47.56 -7.12
N GLN A 17 8.52 -48.40 -8.02
CA GLN A 17 8.15 -49.81 -8.14
C GLN A 17 8.95 -50.79 -7.26
N LYS A 18 9.69 -50.32 -6.26
CA LYS A 18 10.36 -51.23 -5.30
C LYS A 18 9.56 -51.32 -4.00
N LYS A 19 8.61 -52.25 -3.98
CA LYS A 19 7.81 -52.69 -2.83
C LYS A 19 8.71 -52.96 -1.61
N VAL A 20 8.70 -52.06 -0.64
CA VAL A 20 9.40 -52.22 0.64
C VAL A 20 8.48 -52.99 1.59
N SER A 21 8.89 -54.21 1.96
CA SER A 21 8.24 -55.02 2.99
C SER A 21 8.20 -54.31 4.34
N ASN A 22 7.05 -54.36 4.99
CA ASN A 22 6.81 -53.84 6.34
C ASN A 22 7.63 -54.61 7.37
N HIS A 23 8.74 -54.03 7.82
CA HIS A 23 9.32 -54.33 9.12
C HIS A 23 9.05 -53.14 10.04
N THR A 24 8.13 -53.33 10.99
CA THR A 24 7.89 -52.39 12.09
C THR A 24 9.08 -52.47 13.05
N LEU A 25 10.18 -51.81 12.69
CA LEU A 25 11.24 -51.47 13.62
C LEU A 25 10.89 -50.09 14.17
N GLN A 26 10.46 -50.04 15.43
CA GLN A 26 10.53 -48.80 16.19
C GLN A 26 12.00 -48.44 16.34
N ASN A 27 12.48 -47.68 15.38
CA ASN A 27 13.78 -47.07 15.38
C ASN A 27 13.49 -45.59 15.57
N GLU A 28 13.71 -45.08 16.78
CA GLU A 28 13.79 -43.64 17.06
C GLU A 28 15.00 -43.11 16.29
N LYS A 29 14.85 -42.93 14.98
CA LYS A 29 15.86 -42.37 14.09
C LYS A 29 15.87 -40.87 14.36
N GLY A 30 16.82 -40.42 15.17
CA GLY A 30 17.17 -39.00 15.22
C GLY A 30 17.53 -38.48 13.83
N PHE A 31 17.18 -37.23 13.56
CA PHE A 31 17.44 -36.56 12.28
C PHE A 31 18.92 -36.65 11.90
N SER A 32 19.18 -36.99 10.63
CA SER A 32 20.55 -36.97 10.10
C SER A 32 21.00 -35.53 9.85
N LEU A 33 22.28 -35.24 10.08
CA LEU A 33 22.86 -33.91 9.79
C LEU A 33 22.63 -33.50 8.33
N ILE A 34 22.71 -34.47 7.40
CA ILE A 34 22.49 -34.22 5.98
C ILE A 34 21.03 -33.83 5.67
N GLU A 35 20.07 -34.32 6.45
CA GLU A 35 18.64 -34.08 6.25
C GLU A 35 18.27 -32.65 6.63
N ILE A 36 18.80 -32.17 7.77
CA ILE A 36 18.70 -30.77 8.17
C ILE A 36 19.43 -29.88 7.16
N LEU A 37 20.59 -30.29 6.65
CA LEU A 37 21.34 -29.52 5.66
C LEU A 37 20.60 -29.39 4.32
N VAL A 38 20.00 -30.49 3.82
CA VAL A 38 19.17 -30.47 2.61
C VAL A 38 17.93 -29.61 2.82
N ALA A 39 17.24 -29.73 3.95
CA ALA A 39 16.06 -28.92 4.26
C ALA A 39 16.40 -27.42 4.33
N LEU A 40 17.48 -27.04 5.02
CA LEU A 40 17.94 -25.65 5.07
C LEU A 40 18.35 -25.12 3.70
N THR A 41 18.94 -25.96 2.86
CA THR A 41 19.30 -25.58 1.48
C THR A 41 18.05 -25.32 0.65
N LEU A 42 17.03 -26.18 0.74
CA LEU A 42 15.75 -25.98 0.05
C LEU A 42 15.00 -24.75 0.56
N LEU A 43 14.99 -24.52 1.88
CA LEU A 43 14.43 -23.30 2.49
C LEU A 43 15.18 -22.03 2.06
N GLY A 44 16.51 -22.09 1.95
CA GLY A 44 17.33 -20.99 1.44
C GLY A 44 17.00 -20.64 -0.01
N ILE A 45 16.85 -21.65 -0.88
CA ILE A 45 16.45 -21.44 -2.28
C ILE A 45 15.01 -20.91 -2.36
N ALA A 46 14.08 -21.49 -1.60
CA ALA A 46 12.67 -21.09 -1.59
C ALA A 46 12.45 -19.68 -1.03
N GLY A 47 13.22 -19.28 -0.01
CA GLY A 47 13.07 -17.99 0.67
C GLY A 47 13.32 -16.77 -0.23
N THR A 48 14.14 -16.92 -1.28
CA THR A 48 14.48 -15.80 -2.18
C THR A 48 13.28 -15.27 -2.98
N PHE A 49 12.36 -16.15 -3.41
CA PHE A 49 11.22 -15.76 -4.25
C PHE A 49 10.01 -15.23 -3.47
N VAL A 50 9.87 -15.62 -2.20
CA VAL A 50 8.70 -15.25 -1.39
C VAL A 50 8.82 -13.81 -0.88
N ALA A 51 10.04 -13.36 -0.59
CA ALA A 51 10.28 -12.03 -0.02
C ALA A 51 9.88 -10.89 -0.97
N SER A 52 10.28 -10.93 -2.25
CA SER A 52 10.04 -9.82 -3.19
C SER A 52 8.55 -9.55 -3.41
N LYS A 53 7.74 -10.60 -3.57
CA LYS A 53 6.31 -10.47 -3.85
C LYS A 53 5.52 -9.86 -2.68
N ILE A 54 6.03 -9.96 -1.45
CA ILE A 54 5.39 -9.35 -0.28
C ILE A 54 5.65 -7.84 -0.29
N PHE A 55 6.88 -7.42 -0.60
CA PHE A 55 7.23 -5.99 -0.65
C PHE A 55 6.42 -5.24 -1.71
N ASP A 56 6.29 -5.80 -2.92
CA ASP A 56 5.51 -5.18 -4.00
C ASP A 56 4.03 -4.97 -3.60
N GLN A 57 3.44 -5.95 -2.90
CA GLN A 57 2.06 -5.86 -2.41
C GLN A 57 1.90 -4.85 -1.27
N LEU A 58 2.89 -4.73 -0.40
CA LEU A 58 2.88 -3.72 0.65
C LEU A 58 2.96 -2.31 0.07
N GLU A 59 3.81 -2.09 -0.94
CA GLU A 59 3.94 -0.80 -1.61
C GLU A 59 2.64 -0.42 -2.33
N GLU A 60 2.05 -1.33 -3.10
CA GLU A 60 0.76 -1.12 -3.75
C GLU A 60 -0.36 -0.84 -2.73
N GLY A 61 -0.37 -1.57 -1.60
CA GLY A 61 -1.32 -1.34 -0.52
C GLY A 61 -1.19 0.04 0.11
N LYS A 62 0.05 0.53 0.29
CA LYS A 62 0.31 1.90 0.75
C LYS A 62 -0.21 2.93 -0.25
N LYS A 63 0.09 2.77 -1.55
CA LYS A 63 -0.43 3.67 -2.59
C LYS A 63 -1.96 3.76 -2.56
N GLN A 64 -2.64 2.61 -2.46
CA GLN A 64 -4.10 2.57 -2.36
C GLN A 64 -4.63 3.23 -1.08
N ALA A 65 -3.96 3.02 0.06
CA ALA A 65 -4.33 3.66 1.32
C ALA A 65 -4.21 5.20 1.22
N ALA A 66 -3.14 5.71 0.61
CA ALA A 66 -2.95 7.14 0.38
C ALA A 66 -4.09 7.71 -0.49
N GLU A 67 -4.48 7.01 -1.56
CA GLU A 67 -5.61 7.42 -2.39
C GLU A 67 -6.93 7.47 -1.61
N ILE A 68 -7.18 6.50 -0.72
CA ILE A 68 -8.38 6.48 0.12
C ILE A 68 -8.39 7.67 1.07
N GLN A 69 -7.25 7.95 1.73
CA GLN A 69 -7.10 9.10 2.62
C GLN A 69 -7.30 10.43 1.87
N ILE A 70 -6.70 10.59 0.69
CA ILE A 70 -6.90 11.76 -0.18
C ILE A 70 -8.39 11.92 -0.54
N ASN A 71 -9.09 10.84 -0.86
CA ASN A 71 -10.51 10.89 -1.19
C ASN A 71 -11.37 11.29 0.03
N SER A 72 -11.01 10.83 1.23
CA SER A 72 -11.64 11.25 2.48
C SER A 72 -11.47 12.76 2.71
N LEU A 73 -10.23 13.25 2.67
CA LEU A 73 -9.91 14.68 2.81
C LEU A 73 -10.61 15.53 1.73
N LYS A 74 -10.68 15.04 0.49
CA LYS A 74 -11.43 15.66 -0.60
C LYS A 74 -12.92 15.76 -0.31
N GLY A 75 -13.50 14.77 0.38
CA GLY A 75 -14.87 14.82 0.89
C GLY A 75 -15.06 15.97 1.88
N SER A 76 -14.21 16.04 2.92
CA SER A 76 -14.24 17.09 3.93
C SER A 76 -14.04 18.50 3.33
N LEU A 77 -13.13 18.66 2.37
CA LEU A 77 -12.92 19.95 1.69
C LEU A 77 -14.13 20.38 0.87
N LYS A 78 -14.81 19.44 0.18
CA LYS A 78 -16.05 19.76 -0.55
C LYS A 78 -17.15 20.20 0.40
N GLU A 79 -17.25 19.56 1.55
CA GLU A 79 -18.18 19.93 2.61
C GLU A 79 -17.85 21.30 3.20
N PHE A 80 -16.57 21.58 3.45
CA PHE A 80 -16.08 22.92 3.80
C PHE A 80 -16.55 23.96 2.79
N ARG A 81 -16.33 23.72 1.49
CA ARG A 81 -16.80 24.65 0.44
C ARG A 81 -18.31 24.80 0.42
N ARG A 82 -19.06 23.74 0.71
CA ARG A 82 -20.54 23.81 0.78
C ARG A 82 -21.00 24.73 1.91
N LYS A 83 -20.34 24.71 3.07
CA LYS A 83 -20.69 25.53 4.24
C LYS A 83 -20.11 26.95 4.18
N CYS A 84 -18.87 27.10 3.72
CA CYS A 84 -18.12 28.35 3.73
C CYS A 84 -18.15 29.10 2.39
N GLY A 85 -18.43 28.40 1.28
CA GLY A 85 -18.50 28.97 -0.07
C GLY A 85 -17.17 29.02 -0.85
N PHE A 86 -16.05 28.66 -0.21
CA PHE A 86 -14.70 28.66 -0.78
C PHE A 86 -13.91 27.47 -0.25
N TYR A 87 -12.80 27.10 -0.90
CA TYR A 87 -11.82 26.18 -0.30
C TYR A 87 -10.80 26.96 0.55
N PRO A 88 -10.23 26.36 1.61
CA PRO A 88 -9.17 26.97 2.41
C PRO A 88 -8.02 27.49 1.56
N SER A 89 -7.33 28.53 2.02
CA SER A 89 -6.13 29.00 1.34
C SER A 89 -4.98 28.00 1.54
N THR A 90 -3.94 28.09 0.69
CA THR A 90 -2.71 27.31 0.91
C THR A 90 -2.04 27.64 2.25
N GLU A 91 -2.19 28.87 2.75
CA GLU A 91 -1.64 29.30 4.03
C GLU A 91 -2.38 28.68 5.23
N ASP A 92 -3.71 28.57 5.16
CA ASP A 92 -4.48 27.86 6.20
C ASP A 92 -4.32 26.33 6.09
N GLY A 93 -4.06 25.83 4.88
CA GLY A 93 -3.82 24.42 4.62
C GLY A 93 -4.99 23.50 4.96
N LEU A 94 -4.65 22.23 5.27
CA LEU A 94 -5.62 21.25 5.77
C LEU A 94 -6.03 21.52 7.23
N TYR A 95 -5.31 22.39 7.95
CA TYR A 95 -5.64 22.75 9.32
C TYR A 95 -6.98 23.49 9.44
N ALA A 96 -7.41 24.16 8.36
CA ALA A 96 -8.75 24.74 8.24
C ALA A 96 -9.89 23.69 8.36
N LEU A 97 -9.59 22.39 8.23
CA LEU A 97 -10.55 21.32 8.45
C LEU A 97 -10.69 20.95 9.93
N VAL A 98 -9.76 21.36 10.78
CA VAL A 98 -9.78 21.11 12.23
C VAL A 98 -10.27 22.35 12.97
N GLU A 99 -9.73 23.52 12.60
CA GLU A 99 -10.06 24.80 13.22
C GLU A 99 -10.53 25.81 12.17
N ALA A 100 -11.35 26.77 12.58
CA ALA A 100 -11.83 27.82 11.69
C ALA A 100 -10.65 28.63 11.12
N PRO A 101 -10.57 28.83 9.80
CA PRO A 101 -9.45 29.57 9.20
C PRO A 101 -9.47 31.03 9.60
N SER A 102 -8.28 31.59 9.82
CA SER A 102 -8.10 32.99 10.19
C SER A 102 -8.10 33.94 8.98
N SER A 103 -7.73 33.43 7.80
CA SER A 103 -7.62 34.23 6.58
C SER A 103 -8.97 34.77 6.08
N LYS A 104 -10.04 33.98 6.27
CA LYS A 104 -11.37 34.28 5.78
C LYS A 104 -12.44 33.61 6.61
N GLU A 105 -13.38 34.41 7.09
CA GLU A 105 -14.47 33.95 7.94
C GLU A 105 -15.37 32.93 7.23
N CYS A 106 -15.49 31.74 7.82
CA CYS A 106 -16.50 30.77 7.45
C CYS A 106 -17.74 30.91 8.36
N ARG A 107 -18.83 31.43 7.81
CA ARG A 107 -20.06 31.72 8.58
C ARG A 107 -20.71 30.49 9.22
N ASN A 108 -20.60 29.33 8.57
CA ASN A 108 -21.24 28.09 9.01
C ASN A 108 -20.20 27.02 9.37
N TYR A 109 -19.14 27.42 10.09
CA TYR A 109 -18.12 26.48 10.53
C TYR A 109 -18.69 25.56 11.64
N PRO A 110 -18.61 24.23 11.50
CA PRO A 110 -19.03 23.28 12.54
C PRO A 110 -18.11 23.39 13.78
N ALA A 111 -18.67 23.29 14.98
CA ALA A 111 -17.88 23.40 16.21
C ALA A 111 -16.86 22.26 16.37
N GLU A 112 -17.19 21.10 15.81
CA GLU A 112 -16.39 19.88 15.78
C GLU A 112 -15.36 19.82 14.63
N GLY A 113 -15.36 20.79 13.72
CA GLY A 113 -14.54 20.75 12.50
C GLY A 113 -15.13 19.85 11.40
N PHE A 114 -14.33 19.60 10.37
CA PHE A 114 -14.70 18.82 9.18
C PHE A 114 -14.06 17.42 9.14
N LEU A 115 -13.27 17.06 10.15
CA LEU A 115 -12.66 15.74 10.30
C LEU A 115 -13.26 15.04 11.51
N GLU A 116 -13.67 13.78 11.36
CA GLU A 116 -14.33 13.00 12.42
C GLU A 116 -13.45 12.83 13.67
N GLU A 117 -12.12 12.71 13.48
CA GLU A 117 -11.16 12.54 14.57
C GLU A 117 -10.52 13.86 15.03
N GLY A 118 -10.85 15.00 14.40
CA GLY A 118 -10.23 16.30 14.69
C GLY A 118 -8.72 16.36 14.43
N VAL A 119 -8.15 15.35 13.76
CA VAL A 119 -6.72 15.26 13.44
C VAL A 119 -6.57 15.02 11.94
N ILE A 120 -5.58 15.68 11.34
CA ILE A 120 -5.22 15.45 9.94
C ILE A 120 -4.43 14.14 9.88
N PRO A 121 -4.89 13.12 9.14
CA PRO A 121 -4.14 11.88 9.01
C PRO A 121 -2.84 12.12 8.22
N LEU A 122 -1.77 11.45 8.65
CA LEU A 122 -0.55 11.32 7.87
C LEU A 122 -0.76 10.34 6.73
N ASP A 123 0.07 10.45 5.70
CA ASP A 123 0.11 9.49 4.61
C ASP A 123 0.68 8.13 5.08
N PRO A 124 0.60 7.07 4.26
CA PRO A 124 1.07 5.72 4.62
C PRO A 124 2.60 5.58 4.78
N TRP A 125 3.36 6.64 4.54
CA TRP A 125 4.79 6.76 4.79
C TRP A 125 5.09 7.71 5.95
N ASP A 126 4.06 8.08 6.72
CA ASP A 126 4.11 8.94 7.90
C ASP A 126 4.53 10.38 7.58
N TYR A 127 4.23 10.85 6.37
CA TYR A 127 4.47 12.24 5.95
C TYR A 127 3.16 13.04 5.85
N ASP A 128 3.28 14.36 5.96
CA ASP A 128 2.15 15.28 5.80
C ASP A 128 1.71 15.36 4.34
N PHE A 129 0.40 15.40 4.12
CA PHE A 129 -0.15 15.72 2.81
C PHE A 129 0.12 17.18 2.44
N GLN A 130 0.64 17.42 1.24
CA GLN A 130 0.77 18.76 0.70
C GLN A 130 -0.56 19.23 0.12
N TYR A 131 -0.98 20.42 0.53
CA TYR A 131 -2.21 21.06 0.08
C TYR A 131 -1.93 22.35 -0.68
N ASN A 132 -2.50 22.48 -1.86
CA ASN A 132 -2.42 23.70 -2.68
C ASN A 132 -3.81 24.12 -3.14
N SER A 133 -4.19 25.38 -2.95
CA SER A 133 -5.48 25.90 -3.41
C SER A 133 -5.41 27.33 -3.96
N ASP A 134 -6.24 27.58 -4.98
CA ASP A 134 -6.55 28.92 -5.51
C ASP A 134 -7.89 29.47 -4.95
N GLY A 135 -8.48 28.80 -3.96
CA GLY A 135 -9.79 29.09 -3.36
C GLY A 135 -11.00 28.58 -4.14
N LYS A 136 -10.85 28.17 -5.40
CA LYS A 136 -11.90 27.60 -6.28
C LYS A 136 -11.69 26.12 -6.59
N SER A 137 -10.45 25.72 -6.67
CA SER A 137 -9.93 24.38 -6.91
C SER A 137 -8.84 24.09 -5.88
N PHE A 138 -8.56 22.82 -5.65
CA PHE A 138 -7.51 22.40 -4.74
C PHE A 138 -6.81 21.17 -5.29
N GLU A 139 -5.65 20.90 -4.71
CA GLU A 139 -4.88 19.70 -4.91
C GLU A 139 -4.31 19.23 -3.58
N ILE A 140 -4.50 17.93 -3.32
CA ILE A 140 -3.81 17.20 -2.26
C ILE A 140 -2.82 16.26 -2.92
N ILE A 141 -1.58 16.24 -2.42
CA ILE A 141 -0.48 15.41 -2.91
C ILE A 141 0.16 14.71 -1.71
N SER A 142 0.41 13.40 -1.82
CA SER A 142 1.38 12.69 -0.98
C SER A 142 2.65 12.50 -1.81
N GLY A 143 3.79 12.85 -1.22
CA GLY A 143 5.12 12.65 -1.81
C GLY A 143 5.59 11.20 -1.77
N GLY A 144 4.72 10.26 -1.38
CA GLY A 144 5.05 8.85 -1.46
C GLY A 144 6.23 8.42 -0.56
N PRO A 145 6.91 7.33 -0.93
CA PRO A 145 8.05 6.79 -0.19
C PRO A 145 9.23 7.76 -0.02
N ASP A 146 9.49 8.63 -0.99
CA ASP A 146 10.66 9.53 -0.97
C ASP A 146 10.37 10.90 -0.33
N ASN A 147 9.08 11.26 -0.15
CA ASN A 147 8.62 12.55 0.36
C ASN A 147 9.05 13.74 -0.51
N GLU A 148 9.37 13.50 -1.78
CA GLU A 148 9.75 14.52 -2.73
C GLU A 148 8.59 14.81 -3.68
N ILE A 149 8.07 16.04 -3.66
CA ILE A 149 6.97 16.42 -4.54
C ILE A 149 7.48 16.67 -5.97
N GLY A 150 6.74 16.18 -6.95
CA GLY A 150 7.02 16.33 -8.38
C GLY A 150 7.68 15.11 -9.01
N THR A 151 7.79 14.01 -8.27
CA THR A 151 8.34 12.73 -8.71
C THR A 151 7.25 11.81 -9.29
N GLU A 152 7.64 10.64 -9.80
CA GLU A 152 6.70 9.73 -10.46
C GLU A 152 5.81 8.95 -9.48
N ASP A 153 6.23 8.81 -8.23
CA ASP A 153 5.57 8.11 -7.13
C ASP A 153 4.56 8.98 -6.38
N ASP A 154 4.47 10.27 -6.70
CA ASP A 154 3.44 11.19 -6.22
C ASP A 154 2.02 10.65 -6.43
N ILE A 155 1.26 10.66 -5.34
CA ILE A 155 -0.17 10.33 -5.35
C ILE A 155 -0.95 11.63 -5.20
N SER A 156 -1.55 12.09 -6.30
CA SER A 156 -2.31 13.36 -6.31
C SER A 156 -3.79 13.19 -6.59
N SER A 157 -4.58 14.04 -5.93
CA SER A 157 -6.04 14.14 -6.12
C SER A 157 -6.49 14.50 -7.56
N LYS A 158 -5.57 15.03 -8.39
CA LYS A 158 -5.83 15.42 -9.80
C LYS A 158 -5.36 14.37 -10.80
N ARG A 159 -4.32 13.58 -10.51
CA ARG A 159 -3.71 12.62 -11.46
C ARG A 159 -4.73 11.60 -11.99
N LYS A 160 -5.53 11.01 -11.11
CA LYS A 160 -6.60 10.07 -11.48
C LYS A 160 -7.68 10.67 -12.41
N GLN A 161 -7.92 11.99 -12.35
CA GLN A 161 -8.90 12.64 -13.23
C GLN A 161 -8.40 12.83 -14.65
N ARG A 162 -7.09 12.85 -14.90
CA ARG A 162 -6.52 13.02 -16.25
C ARG A 162 -6.55 11.73 -17.05
N GLU A 163 -6.30 10.59 -16.39
CA GLU A 163 -6.32 9.27 -17.03
C GLU A 163 -7.74 8.81 -17.39
N ALA A 164 -8.74 9.12 -16.55
CA ALA A 164 -10.14 8.78 -16.81
C ALA A 164 -10.79 9.64 -17.92
N ARG A 165 -10.21 10.79 -18.25
CA ARG A 165 -10.76 11.75 -19.23
C ARG A 165 -10.12 11.65 -20.62
N GLY A 166 -9.08 10.83 -20.76
CA GLY A 166 -8.33 10.60 -21.99
C GLY A 166 -8.67 9.30 -22.73
N ARG A 167 -9.80 8.65 -22.41
CA ARG A 167 -10.32 7.47 -23.12
C ARG A 167 -11.69 7.76 -23.71
#